data_AF-A0A948DQV8-F1
#
_entry.id   AF-A0A948DQV8-F1
#
_cell.length_a   1.000
_cell.length_b   1.000
_cell.length_c   1.000
_cell.angle_alpha   90.00
_cell.angle_beta   90.00
_cell.angle_gamma   90.00
#
_symmetry.space_group_name_H-M   'P 1'
#
loop_
_entity.id
_entity.type
_entity.pdbx_description
1 polymer ?
#
loop_
_entity_poly.entity_id
_entity_poly.type
_entity_poly.pdbx_seq_one_letter_code
_entity_poly.pdbx_strand_id
1 'polypeptide(L)'
;SQFIPVELMLPAVGQGVIGIETRRDDARCREVVAFLNDPVTFCEVGAERGFLKRLGGGCQLPIAAFAKKNGGEIAVTGLVGSLDGRTMISHRVTGPATEFAKLGENLAEHILEQGGRALLDAVY
;
A
#
# COMPACT_ATOMS: atom_id res chain seq x y z
N SER A 1 -25.46 6.00 8.65
CA SER A 1 -24.15 5.45 8.25
C SER A 1 -23.05 6.32 8.83
N GLN A 2 -21.87 5.77 9.08
CA GLN A 2 -20.72 6.51 9.62
C GLN A 2 -19.50 6.22 8.73
N PHE A 3 -18.71 7.26 8.43
CA PHE A 3 -17.37 7.10 7.86
C PHE A 3 -16.38 6.87 8.99
N ILE A 4 -15.59 5.80 8.89
CA ILE A 4 -14.55 5.50 9.86
C ILE A 4 -13.28 6.28 9.45
N PRO A 5 -12.71 7.12 10.34
CA PRO A 5 -11.48 7.83 10.03
C PRO A 5 -10.31 6.88 9.75
N VAL A 6 -9.40 7.29 8.85
CA VAL A 6 -8.24 6.49 8.44
C VAL A 6 -7.29 6.22 9.61
N GLU A 7 -7.21 7.16 10.55
CA GLU A 7 -6.41 7.05 11.77
C GLU A 7 -6.97 6.01 12.74
N LEU A 8 -8.27 5.72 12.65
CA LEU A 8 -8.95 4.71 13.47
C LEU A 8 -8.93 3.33 12.81
N MET A 9 -9.13 3.28 11.49
CA MET A 9 -9.10 2.04 10.70
C MET A 9 -8.38 2.30 9.39
N LEU A 10 -7.11 1.92 9.35
CA LEU A 10 -6.29 2.07 8.16
C LEU A 10 -6.85 1.18 7.03
N PRO A 11 -7.08 1.73 5.83
CA PRO A 11 -7.59 0.97 4.69
C PRO A 11 -6.73 -0.22 4.27
N ALA A 12 -7.36 -1.19 3.60
CA ALA A 12 -6.62 -2.21 2.87
C ALA A 12 -5.84 -1.57 1.70
N VAL A 13 -4.72 -2.20 1.32
CA VAL A 13 -3.88 -1.75 0.19
C VAL A 13 -4.73 -1.64 -1.08
N GLY A 14 -4.80 -0.45 -1.66
CA GLY A 14 -5.56 -0.13 -2.87
C GLY A 14 -7.08 -0.10 -2.70
N GLN A 15 -7.60 -0.02 -1.47
CA GLN A 15 -9.04 0.05 -1.24
C GLN A 15 -9.68 1.25 -1.97
N GLY A 16 -10.70 0.98 -2.78
CA GLY A 16 -11.40 1.99 -3.58
C GLY A 16 -10.78 2.26 -4.95
N VAL A 17 -9.63 1.66 -5.28
CA VAL A 17 -8.99 1.77 -6.60
C VAL A 17 -9.45 0.65 -7.52
N ILE A 18 -9.74 0.98 -8.77
CA ILE A 18 -9.99 0.01 -9.84
C ILE A 18 -8.71 -0.11 -10.68
N GLY A 19 -8.15 -1.32 -10.73
CA GLY A 19 -7.02 -1.66 -11.60
C GLY A 19 -7.51 -2.35 -12.88
N ILE A 20 -6.88 -2.04 -14.02
CA ILE A 20 -7.13 -2.71 -15.29
C ILE A 20 -5.90 -3.52 -15.67
N GLU A 21 -6.05 -4.84 -15.79
CA GLU A 21 -5.00 -5.73 -16.27
C GLU A 21 -5.12 -5.94 -17.78
N THR A 22 -3.99 -5.88 -18.48
CA THR A 22 -3.89 -6.16 -19.92
C THR A 22 -2.70 -7.07 -20.18
N ARG A 23 -2.69 -7.75 -21.33
CA ARG A 23 -1.51 -8.51 -21.77
C ARG A 23 -0.33 -7.56 -22.00
N ARG A 24 0.86 -7.97 -21.57
CA ARG A 24 2.08 -7.14 -21.63
C ARG A 24 2.45 -6.69 -23.05
N ASP A 25 2.17 -7.51 -24.05
CA ASP A 25 2.47 -7.30 -25.47
C ASP A 25 1.31 -6.69 -26.28
N ASP A 26 0.15 -6.44 -25.67
CA ASP A 26 -1.01 -5.83 -26.35
C ASP A 26 -0.97 -4.30 -26.27
N ALA A 27 -0.18 -3.69 -27.15
CA ALA A 27 -0.04 -2.23 -27.21
C ALA A 27 -1.37 -1.51 -27.48
N ARG A 28 -2.23 -2.11 -28.30
CA ARG A 28 -3.54 -1.55 -28.66
C ARG A 28 -4.46 -1.45 -27.43
N CYS A 29 -4.55 -2.51 -26.64
CA CYS A 29 -5.33 -2.47 -25.40
C CYS A 29 -4.81 -1.41 -24.43
N ARG A 30 -3.48 -1.30 -24.25
CA ARG A 30 -2.89 -0.29 -23.38
C ARG A 30 -3.22 1.13 -23.81
N GLU A 31 -3.17 1.41 -25.11
CA GLU A 31 -3.52 2.73 -25.66
C GLU A 31 -4.99 3.07 -25.40
N VAL A 32 -5.91 2.13 -25.62
CA VAL A 32 -7.35 2.34 -25.41
C VAL A 32 -7.68 2.65 -23.95
N VAL A 33 -7.00 2.06 -22.98
CA VAL A 33 -7.30 2.26 -21.54
C VAL A 33 -6.45 3.36 -20.89
N ALA A 34 -5.43 3.89 -21.57
CA ALA A 34 -4.48 4.83 -20.99
C ALA A 34 -5.13 6.08 -20.39
N PHE A 35 -6.21 6.58 -21.02
CA PHE A 35 -6.91 7.78 -20.56
C PHE A 35 -7.67 7.59 -19.24
N LEU A 36 -7.91 6.34 -18.81
CA LEU A 36 -8.59 6.03 -17.54
C LEU A 36 -7.65 6.14 -16.34
N ASN A 37 -6.34 6.21 -16.56
CA ASN A 37 -5.36 6.22 -15.49
C ASN A 37 -5.25 7.62 -14.86
N ASP A 38 -5.66 7.74 -13.60
CA ASP A 38 -5.38 8.92 -12.78
C ASP A 38 -3.92 8.87 -12.25
N PRO A 39 -3.06 9.87 -12.57
CA PRO A 39 -1.67 9.87 -12.13
C PRO A 39 -1.46 9.97 -10.62
N VAL A 40 -2.37 10.63 -9.90
CA VAL A 40 -2.30 10.79 -8.44
C VAL A 40 -2.63 9.46 -7.78
N THR A 41 -3.74 8.83 -8.16
CA THR A 41 -4.12 7.51 -7.67
C THR A 41 -3.07 6.46 -8.01
N PHE A 42 -2.48 6.51 -9.21
CA PHE A 42 -1.40 5.60 -9.61
C PHE A 42 -0.18 5.71 -8.68
N CYS A 43 0.19 6.93 -8.30
CA CYS A 43 1.27 7.19 -7.36
C CYS A 43 0.93 6.69 -5.95
N GLU A 44 -0.26 7.02 -5.45
CA GLU A 44 -0.75 6.59 -4.13
C GLU A 44 -0.82 5.07 -4.01
N VAL A 45 -1.53 4.39 -4.91
CA VAL A 45 -1.64 2.91 -4.90
C VAL A 45 -0.30 2.24 -5.19
N GLY A 46 0.56 2.87 -6.00
CA GLY A 46 1.91 2.38 -6.27
C GLY A 46 2.76 2.28 -5.01
N ALA A 47 2.65 3.27 -4.10
CA ALA A 47 3.34 3.23 -2.82
C ALA A 47 2.79 2.12 -1.91
N GLU A 48 1.47 2.02 -1.79
CA GLU A 48 0.82 0.98 -0.98
C GLU A 48 1.14 -0.43 -1.48
N ARG A 49 1.20 -0.62 -2.81
CA ARG A 49 1.58 -1.89 -3.42
C ARG A 49 3.07 -2.20 -3.29
N GLY A 50 3.93 -1.19 -3.30
CA GLY A 50 5.35 -1.35 -2.98
C GLY A 50 5.56 -1.92 -1.58
N PHE A 51 4.83 -1.38 -0.60
CA PHE A 51 4.78 -1.88 0.77
C PHE A 51 4.30 -3.34 0.85
N LEU A 52 3.13 -3.64 0.28
CA LEU A 52 2.57 -5.00 0.31
C LEU A 52 3.50 -6.03 -0.36
N LYS A 53 4.05 -5.67 -1.53
CA LYS A 53 4.96 -6.53 -2.28
C LYS A 53 6.20 -6.86 -1.45
N ARG A 54 6.76 -5.89 -0.72
CA ARG A 54 7.96 -6.11 0.10
C ARG A 54 7.68 -7.01 1.31
N LEU A 55 6.51 -6.93 1.91
CA LEU A 55 6.10 -7.83 2.99
C LEU A 55 5.84 -9.27 2.52
N GLY A 56 5.70 -9.49 1.20
CA GLY A 56 5.30 -10.79 0.64
C GLY A 56 3.83 -11.13 0.93
N GLY A 57 3.03 -10.14 1.32
CA GLY A 57 1.70 -10.37 1.85
C GLY A 57 0.61 -10.56 0.78
N GLY A 58 -0.36 -11.42 1.07
CA GLY A 58 -1.61 -11.58 0.32
C GLY A 58 -2.83 -11.12 1.13
N CYS A 59 -4.03 -11.23 0.54
CA CYS A 59 -5.30 -10.73 1.11
C CYS A 59 -5.70 -11.30 2.48
N GLN A 60 -5.04 -12.35 2.96
CA GLN A 60 -5.39 -13.03 4.22
C GLN A 60 -4.60 -12.50 5.42
N LEU A 61 -3.62 -11.63 5.20
CA LEU A 61 -2.78 -11.11 6.27
C LEU A 61 -3.35 -9.81 6.84
N PRO A 62 -3.19 -9.56 8.15
CA PRO A 62 -3.61 -8.31 8.82
C PRO A 62 -2.67 -7.15 8.45
N ILE A 63 -2.67 -6.77 7.16
CA ILE A 63 -1.84 -5.73 6.56
C ILE A 63 -2.75 -4.62 6.06
N ALA A 64 -2.42 -3.39 6.41
CA ALA A 64 -3.10 -2.19 5.93
C ALA A 64 -2.08 -1.16 5.46
N ALA A 65 -2.45 -0.36 4.46
CA ALA A 65 -1.63 0.75 3.98
C ALA A 65 -2.49 1.83 3.36
N PHE A 66 -2.09 3.07 3.57
CA PHE A 66 -2.73 4.23 2.96
C PHE A 66 -1.68 5.27 2.59
N ALA A 67 -1.71 5.69 1.33
CA ALA A 67 -0.84 6.72 0.82
C ALA A 67 -1.62 7.97 0.41
N LYS A 68 -1.06 9.14 0.71
CA LYS A 68 -1.61 10.43 0.29
C LYS A 68 -0.54 11.30 -0.33
N LYS A 69 -0.74 11.67 -1.60
CA LYS A 69 0.12 12.62 -2.31
C LYS A 69 -0.34 14.05 -2.03
N ASN A 70 0.62 14.93 -1.73
CA ASN A 70 0.40 16.36 -1.60
C ASN A 70 1.52 17.11 -2.35
N GLY A 71 1.18 17.73 -3.48
CA GLY A 71 2.17 18.40 -4.32
C GLY A 71 3.25 17.44 -4.81
N GLY A 72 4.52 17.73 -4.53
CA GLY A 72 5.68 16.92 -4.90
C GLY A 72 6.01 15.79 -3.92
N GLU A 73 5.28 15.68 -2.81
CA GLU A 73 5.53 14.70 -1.75
C GLU A 73 4.39 13.68 -1.63
N ILE A 74 4.71 12.53 -1.06
CA ILE A 74 3.76 11.49 -0.70
C ILE A 74 4.05 11.01 0.71
N ALA A 75 3.00 10.88 1.52
CA ALA A 75 3.06 10.26 2.83
C ALA A 75 2.41 8.87 2.74
N VAL A 76 3.07 7.85 3.29
CA VAL A 76 2.61 6.47 3.30
C VAL A 76 2.58 5.99 4.74
N THR A 77 1.41 5.56 5.21
CA THR A 77 1.23 4.90 6.50
C THR A 77 0.96 3.42 6.26
N GLY A 78 1.62 2.55 7.00
CA GLY A 78 1.46 1.10 6.90
C GLY A 78 1.32 0.48 8.28
N LEU A 79 0.62 -0.65 8.34
CA LEU A 79 0.37 -1.39 9.58
C LEU A 79 0.43 -2.89 9.33
N VAL A 80 1.00 -3.62 10.29
CA VAL A 80 0.93 -5.08 10.40
C VAL A 80 0.43 -5.44 11.80
N GLY A 81 -0.62 -6.24 11.88
CA GLY A 81 -1.23 -6.68 13.15
C GLY A 81 -1.02 -8.17 13.43
N SER A 82 -1.30 -8.59 14.67
CA SER A 82 -1.58 -9.99 15.01
C SER A 82 -3.04 -10.33 14.71
N LEU A 83 -3.36 -11.61 14.50
CA LEU A 83 -4.74 -12.06 14.22
C LEU A 83 -5.72 -11.76 15.36
N ASP A 84 -5.23 -11.73 16.60
CA ASP A 84 -6.02 -11.37 17.78
C ASP A 84 -6.09 -9.86 18.03
N GLY A 85 -5.42 -9.05 17.20
CA GLY A 85 -5.38 -7.59 17.29
C GLY A 85 -4.60 -7.03 18.48
N ARG A 86 -3.94 -7.87 19.30
CA ARG A 86 -3.22 -7.43 20.51
C ARG A 86 -1.90 -6.75 20.22
N THR A 87 -1.27 -7.08 19.10
CA THR A 87 -0.02 -6.47 18.65
C THR A 87 -0.25 -5.82 17.31
N MET A 88 0.12 -4.54 17.21
CA MET A 88 0.06 -3.79 15.97
C MET A 88 1.35 -2.98 15.84
N ILE A 89 2.01 -3.11 14.70
CA ILE A 89 3.19 -2.35 14.33
C ILE A 89 2.77 -1.43 13.20
N SER A 90 2.88 -0.12 13.43
CA SER A 90 2.51 0.91 12.47
C SER A 90 3.66 1.88 12.29
N HIS A 91 3.89 2.30 11.06
CA HIS A 91 4.89 3.31 10.76
C HIS A 91 4.42 4.22 9.62
N ARG A 92 5.02 5.40 9.54
CA ARG A 92 4.73 6.39 8.51
C ARG A 92 6.02 6.94 7.95
N VAL A 93 6.11 6.97 6.62
CA VAL A 93 7.21 7.59 5.89
C VAL A 93 6.67 8.68 4.97
N THR A 94 7.49 9.69 4.70
CA THR A 94 7.20 10.75 3.73
C THR A 94 8.42 10.94 2.83
N GLY A 95 8.19 11.27 1.57
CA GLY A 95 9.27 11.61 0.65
C GLY A 95 8.77 12.04 -0.72
N PRO A 96 9.65 12.13 -1.72
CA PRO A 96 9.30 12.56 -3.06
C PRO A 96 8.26 11.63 -3.70
N ALA A 97 7.21 12.20 -4.28
CA ALA A 97 6.18 11.45 -4.98
C ALA A 97 6.70 10.71 -6.23
N THR A 98 7.89 11.04 -6.72
CA THR A 98 8.58 10.31 -7.80
C THR A 98 9.16 8.98 -7.36
N GLU A 99 9.33 8.77 -6.05
CA GLU A 99 9.91 7.56 -5.45
C GLU A 99 8.85 6.70 -4.74
N PHE A 100 7.57 6.89 -5.07
CA PHE A 100 6.42 6.32 -4.37
C PHE A 100 6.57 4.83 -4.04
N ALA A 101 6.98 3.99 -5.00
CA ALA A 101 7.12 2.55 -4.81
C ALA A 101 8.27 2.23 -3.83
N LYS A 102 9.38 2.96 -3.92
CA LYS A 102 10.55 2.81 -3.05
C LYS A 102 10.22 3.21 -1.61
N LEU A 103 9.45 4.27 -1.42
CA LEU A 103 8.95 4.68 -0.10
C LEU A 103 8.09 3.58 0.53
N GLY A 104 7.21 2.94 -0.25
CA GLY A 104 6.46 1.78 0.20
C GLY A 104 7.35 0.61 0.64
N GLU A 105 8.38 0.28 -0.14
CA GLU A 105 9.35 -0.75 0.23
C GLU A 105 10.10 -0.40 1.52
N ASN A 106 10.58 0.83 1.67
CA ASN A 106 11.29 1.30 2.87
C ASN A 106 10.39 1.24 4.12
N LEU A 107 9.12 1.61 3.98
CA LEU A 107 8.13 1.47 5.06
C LEU A 107 7.98 0.01 5.52
N ALA A 108 7.99 -0.93 4.58
CA ALA A 108 7.91 -2.35 4.91
C ALA A 108 9.16 -2.81 5.67
N GLU A 109 10.36 -2.36 5.28
CA GLU A 109 11.59 -2.68 6.02
C GLU A 109 11.51 -2.20 7.47
N HIS A 110 11.10 -0.94 7.70
CA HIS A 110 10.94 -0.41 9.05
C HIS A 110 9.98 -1.23 9.92
N ILE A 111 8.87 -1.70 9.34
CA ILE A 111 7.92 -2.55 10.07
C ILE A 111 8.49 -3.95 10.33
N LEU A 112 9.20 -4.54 9.36
CA LEU A 112 9.83 -5.86 9.51
C LEU A 112 10.89 -5.85 10.62
N GLU A 113 11.74 -4.82 10.66
CA GLU A 113 12.78 -4.61 11.68
C GLU A 113 12.19 -4.45 13.09
N GLN A 114 10.97 -3.90 13.21
CA GLN A 114 10.26 -3.72 14.47
C GLN A 114 9.52 -4.98 14.96
N GLY A 115 9.71 -6.12 14.29
CA GLY A 115 9.09 -7.40 14.65
C GLY A 115 7.89 -7.77 13.78
N GLY A 116 7.58 -6.99 12.73
CA GLY A 116 6.54 -7.32 11.76
C GLY A 116 6.79 -8.67 11.08
N ARG A 117 8.05 -9.08 10.95
CA ARG A 117 8.42 -10.40 10.41
C ARG A 117 7.81 -11.55 11.22
N ALA A 118 7.94 -11.50 12.55
CA ALA A 118 7.41 -12.52 13.43
C ALA A 118 5.87 -12.59 13.39
N LEU A 119 5.20 -11.44 13.24
CA LEU A 119 3.74 -11.39 13.09
C LEU A 119 3.28 -12.05 11.80
N LEU A 120 3.97 -11.79 10.69
CA LEU A 120 3.64 -12.38 9.39
C LEU A 120 3.91 -13.88 9.39
N ASP A 121 5.06 -14.32 9.89
CA ASP A 121 5.44 -15.74 9.94
C ASP A 121 4.50 -16.56 10.86
N ALA A 122 3.82 -15.95 11.83
CA ALA A 122 2.85 -16.63 12.70
C ALA A 122 1.49 -16.91 12.01
N VAL A 123 1.25 -16.34 10.83
CA VAL A 123 0.02 -16.57 10.04
C VAL A 123 0.24 -17.58 8.91
N TYR A 124 1.50 -17.80 8.50
CA TYR A 124 1.92 -18.82 7.54
C TYR A 124 2.09 -20.19 8.21
#